data_AF-A0A1A8AMC9-F1
#
_entry.id   AF-A0A1A8AMC9-F1
#
_cell.length_a   1.000
_cell.length_b   1.000
_cell.length_c   1.000
_cell.angle_alpha   90.00
_cell.angle_beta   90.00
_cell.angle_gamma   90.00
#
_symmetry.space_group_name_H-M   'P 1'
#
loop_
_entity.id
_entity.type
_entity.pdbx_description
1 polymer ?
#
loop_
_entity_poly.entity_id
_entity_poly.type
_entity_poly.pdbx_seq_one_letter_code
_entity_poly.pdbx_strand_id
1 'polypeptide(L)'
;KISKQYKKLCVYGVKGITVKEALTRDGRFMSLGEFELSDNENPNLLTLCTQKVDNLHQKTFKICLPLNKRQGIEKSTRSMSEVMSQSGKSVKRAMQERGSIDIEEIHELLRQQFPDLKRLMECKFPEGSYQKQLNL
;
A
#
# COMPACT_ATOMS: atom_id res chain seq x y z
N LYS A 1 14.04 -0.30 21.01
CA LYS A 1 14.74 0.56 20.02
C LYS A 1 13.96 0.46 18.70
N ILE A 2 13.04 1.38 18.42
CA ILE A 2 12.26 1.38 17.18
C ILE A 2 13.24 1.66 16.03
N SER A 3 13.38 0.70 15.12
CA SER A 3 14.35 0.74 14.04
C SER A 3 14.11 1.97 13.15
N LYS A 4 15.11 2.87 13.08
CA LYS A 4 15.11 4.12 12.29
C LYS A 4 15.08 3.90 10.77
N GLN A 5 14.86 2.67 10.31
CA GLN A 5 15.10 2.22 8.94
C GLN A 5 13.97 2.56 7.95
N TYR A 6 12.80 2.98 8.43
CA TYR A 6 11.63 3.29 7.58
C TYR A 6 11.50 4.79 7.22
N LYS A 7 12.60 5.56 7.27
CA LYS A 7 12.56 7.03 7.12
C LYS A 7 12.63 7.55 5.69
N LYS A 8 12.74 6.68 4.68
CA LYS A 8 12.93 7.10 3.28
C LYS A 8 11.66 6.88 2.48
N LEU A 9 11.14 7.95 1.90
CA LEU A 9 10.03 7.97 0.96
C LEU A 9 10.57 8.18 -0.44
N CYS A 10 10.14 7.37 -1.40
CA CYS A 10 10.31 7.65 -2.82
C CYS A 10 8.94 7.94 -3.41
N VAL A 11 8.81 9.05 -4.13
CA VAL A 11 7.55 9.44 -4.80
C VAL A 11 7.65 9.03 -6.26
N TYR A 12 6.70 8.21 -6.71
CA TYR A 12 6.60 7.76 -8.10
C TYR A 12 5.28 8.25 -8.69
N GLY A 13 5.31 8.72 -9.94
CA GLY A 13 4.14 9.33 -10.57
C GLY A 13 4.33 9.54 -12.06
N VAL A 14 3.21 9.70 -12.77
CA VAL A 14 3.21 10.10 -14.18
C VAL A 14 3.72 11.54 -14.29
N LYS A 15 4.52 11.84 -15.31
CA LYS A 15 5.01 13.20 -15.56
C LYS A 15 3.82 14.17 -15.64
N GLY A 16 3.89 15.26 -14.89
CA GLY A 16 2.89 16.32 -14.82
C GLY A 16 1.96 16.27 -13.61
N ILE A 17 1.88 15.15 -12.89
CA ILE A 17 1.02 15.03 -11.70
C ILE A 17 1.68 15.66 -10.47
N THR A 18 0.86 16.03 -9.49
CA THR A 18 1.34 16.59 -8.22
C THR A 18 1.79 15.49 -7.25
N VAL A 19 2.71 15.82 -6.35
CA VAL A 19 3.17 14.92 -5.28
C VAL A 19 2.01 14.39 -4.43
N LYS A 20 1.05 15.26 -4.10
CA LYS A 20 -0.15 14.89 -3.34
C LYS A 20 -0.96 13.81 -4.06
N GLU A 21 -1.18 13.99 -5.36
CA GLU A 21 -1.95 13.06 -6.17
C GLU A 21 -1.21 11.73 -6.37
N ALA A 22 0.11 11.78 -6.55
CA ALA A 22 0.96 10.60 -6.63
C ALA A 22 0.88 9.73 -5.37
N LEU A 23 0.98 10.36 -4.19
CA LEU A 23 0.88 9.66 -2.90
C LEU A 23 -0.53 9.14 -2.62
N THR A 24 -1.55 9.84 -3.11
CA THR A 24 -2.95 9.39 -2.99
C THR A 24 -3.19 8.14 -3.84
N ARG A 25 -2.63 8.06 -5.06
CA ARG A 25 -2.73 6.89 -5.94
C ARG A 25 -2.03 5.65 -5.38
N ASP A 26 -0.95 5.84 -4.63
CA ASP A 26 -0.22 4.74 -3.98
C ASP A 26 -1.08 4.03 -2.91
N GLY A 27 -2.12 4.70 -2.38
CA GLY A 27 -3.12 4.10 -1.49
C GLY A 27 -2.65 3.85 -0.05
N ARG A 28 -1.34 3.84 0.21
CA ARG A 28 -0.78 3.75 1.57
C ARG A 28 -0.97 5.05 2.36
N PHE A 29 -1.07 6.18 1.67
CA PHE A 29 -1.14 7.52 2.26
C PHE A 29 -2.53 8.14 2.07
N MET A 30 -3.47 7.76 2.93
CA MET A 30 -4.82 8.33 2.93
C MET A 30 -4.85 9.61 3.79
N SER A 31 -5.27 10.74 3.20
CA SER A 31 -5.50 12.02 3.90
C SER A 31 -4.32 12.60 4.70
N LEU A 32 -3.15 12.77 4.08
CA LEU A 32 -2.00 13.48 4.71
C LEU A 32 -2.22 14.99 4.96
N GLY A 33 -3.34 15.57 4.52
CA GLY A 33 -3.61 17.01 4.66
C GLY A 33 -2.65 17.87 3.85
N GLU A 34 -2.17 18.96 4.45
CA GLU A 34 -1.04 19.76 3.96
C GLU A 34 0.26 19.20 4.53
N PHE A 35 1.20 18.89 3.63
CA PHE A 35 2.50 18.36 4.00
C PHE A 35 3.57 18.84 3.03
N GLU A 36 4.81 18.76 3.50
CA GLU A 36 6.00 19.04 2.72
C GLU A 36 6.92 17.82 2.71
N LEU A 37 7.77 17.72 1.71
CA LEU A 37 8.79 16.68 1.61
C LEU A 37 10.16 17.33 1.75
N SER A 38 10.94 16.90 2.74
CA SER A 38 12.35 17.28 2.86
C SER A 38 13.23 16.25 2.15
N ASP A 39 14.19 16.71 1.36
CA ASP A 39 15.19 15.81 0.76
C ASP A 39 16.09 15.22 1.87
N ASN A 40 16.40 13.93 1.78
CA ASN A 40 17.28 13.28 2.74
C ASN A 40 18.74 13.72 2.60
N GLU A 41 19.18 14.08 1.39
CA GLU A 41 20.54 14.57 1.14
C GLU A 41 20.68 16.05 1.51
N ASN A 42 19.62 16.83 1.25
CA ASN A 42 19.57 18.27 1.52
C ASN A 42 18.32 18.64 2.32
N PRO A 43 18.34 18.58 3.67
CA PRO A 43 17.16 18.80 4.49
C PRO A 43 16.58 20.22 4.39
N ASN A 44 17.35 21.18 3.87
CA ASN A 44 16.90 22.55 3.60
C ASN A 44 16.07 22.67 2.32
N LEU A 45 16.08 21.66 1.45
CA LEU A 45 15.29 21.63 0.22
C LEU A 45 13.93 21.02 0.52
N LEU A 46 12.91 21.88 0.59
CA LEU A 46 11.52 21.49 0.81
C LEU A 46 10.78 21.45 -0.53
N THR A 47 10.13 20.32 -0.78
CA THR A 47 9.24 20.09 -1.93
C THR A 47 7.80 20.15 -1.42
N LEU A 48 7.03 21.10 -1.94
CA LEU A 48 5.62 21.25 -1.57
C LEU A 48 4.77 20.13 -2.18
N CYS A 49 3.69 19.73 -1.49
CA CYS A 49 2.78 18.70 -2.00
C CYS A 49 2.09 19.05 -3.34
N THR A 50 2.04 20.34 -3.70
CA THR A 50 1.51 20.86 -4.97
C THR A 50 2.51 20.81 -6.12
N GLN A 51 3.79 20.57 -5.84
CA GLN A 51 4.84 20.52 -6.85
C GLN A 51 4.67 19.28 -7.74
N LYS A 52 5.07 19.41 -9.01
CA LYS A 52 5.06 18.30 -9.98
C LYS A 52 6.15 17.26 -9.70
N VAL A 53 5.86 16.00 -9.99
CA VAL A 53 6.76 14.87 -9.73
C VAL A 53 7.95 14.78 -10.70
N ASP A 54 7.93 15.54 -11.80
CA ASP A 54 8.85 15.46 -12.94
C ASP A 54 10.34 15.42 -12.56
N ASN A 55 10.74 16.12 -11.50
CA ASN A 55 12.14 16.26 -11.08
C ASN A 55 12.45 15.59 -9.72
N LEU A 56 11.59 14.65 -9.29
CA LEU A 56 11.73 13.92 -8.02
C LEU A 56 12.27 12.49 -8.19
N HIS A 57 12.54 12.07 -9.44
CA HIS A 57 13.10 10.76 -9.74
C HIS A 57 14.46 10.55 -9.04
N GLN A 58 14.68 9.34 -8.51
CA GLN A 58 15.88 8.90 -7.77
C GLN A 58 16.16 9.63 -6.44
N LYS A 59 15.35 10.62 -6.06
CA LYS A 59 15.49 11.30 -4.77
C LYS A 59 14.74 10.56 -3.67
N THR A 60 15.27 10.65 -2.45
CA THR A 60 14.64 10.10 -1.27
C THR A 60 14.25 11.21 -0.31
N PHE A 61 13.02 11.17 0.16
CA PHE A 61 12.41 12.23 0.95
C PHE A 61 12.01 11.75 2.34
N LYS A 62 11.77 12.70 3.23
CA LYS A 62 11.03 12.53 4.49
C LYS A 62 9.78 13.38 4.43
N ILE A 63 8.66 12.80 4.86
CA ILE A 63 7.42 13.56 5.01
C ILE A 63 7.53 14.45 6.24
N CYS A 64 7.36 15.75 6.03
CA CYS A 64 7.27 16.78 7.04
C CYS A 64 5.79 17.17 7.18
N LEU A 65 5.18 16.76 8.29
CA LEU A 65 3.84 17.21 8.65
C LEU A 65 3.96 18.47 9.51
N PRO A 66 3.09 19.47 9.31
CA PRO A 66 3.04 20.63 10.20
C PRO A 66 2.80 20.14 11.62
N LEU A 67 3.63 20.61 12.55
CA LEU A 67 3.46 20.31 13.97
C LEU A 67 2.22 21.08 14.43
N ASN A 68 1.06 20.41 14.50
CA ASN A 68 -0.10 20.99 15.16
C ASN A 68 0.28 21.26 16.62
N LYS A 69 0.64 22.52 16.95
CA LYS A 69 0.58 22.99 18.34
C LYS A 69 -0.86 22.72 18.75
N ARG A 70 -1.05 21.93 19.79
CA ARG A 70 -2.37 21.49 20.26
C ARG A 70 -3.22 22.70 20.65
N GLN A 71 -3.84 23.36 19.68
CA GLN A 71 -5.00 24.21 19.90
C GLN A 71 -6.18 23.28 19.78
N GLY A 72 -6.93 23.16 20.88
CA GLY A 72 -8.06 22.24 21.00
C GLY A 72 -9.05 22.49 19.88
N ILE A 73 -9.08 21.57 18.92
CA ILE A 73 -10.11 21.50 17.89
C ILE A 73 -10.69 20.10 18.00
N GLU A 74 -12.00 20.08 18.24
CA GLU A 74 -12.83 18.89 18.37
C GLU A 74 -12.51 17.90 17.26
N LYS A 75 -12.05 16.74 17.71
CA LYS A 75 -11.67 15.65 16.86
C LYS A 75 -12.95 15.06 16.26
N SER A 76 -13.25 15.37 15.00
CA SER A 76 -13.87 14.38 14.11
C SER A 76 -12.82 13.31 13.74
N THR A 77 -12.18 12.73 14.75
CA THR A 77 -11.53 11.44 14.64
C THR A 77 -12.62 10.43 14.96
N ARG A 78 -12.91 9.49 14.06
CA ARG A 78 -13.33 8.17 14.52
C ARG A 78 -12.33 7.81 15.61
N SER A 79 -12.82 7.75 16.84
CA SER A 79 -11.95 7.70 18.00
C SER A 79 -11.04 6.49 17.83
N MET A 80 -9.74 6.60 18.15
CA MET A 80 -8.88 5.41 18.18
C MET A 80 -9.44 4.34 19.13
N SER A 81 -10.34 4.74 20.05
CA SER A 81 -11.15 3.82 20.86
C SER A 81 -12.04 2.91 20.01
N GLU A 82 -12.71 3.44 18.99
CA GLU A 82 -13.62 2.67 18.12
C GLU A 82 -12.87 1.64 17.25
N VAL A 83 -11.64 1.97 16.84
CA VAL A 83 -10.73 1.03 16.15
C VAL A 83 -10.16 -0.01 17.12
N MET A 84 -9.85 0.36 18.37
CA MET A 84 -9.42 -0.60 19.41
C MET A 84 -10.56 -1.52 19.88
N SER A 85 -11.81 -1.08 19.77
CA SER A 85 -13.00 -1.89 20.06
C SER A 85 -13.33 -2.89 18.96
N GLN A 86 -12.72 -2.79 17.77
CA GLN A 86 -12.80 -3.86 16.78
C GLN A 86 -11.97 -5.05 17.26
N SER A 87 -12.64 -6.01 17.90
CA SER A 87 -12.03 -7.26 18.31
C SER A 87 -11.36 -7.91 17.10
N GLY A 88 -10.03 -8.01 17.13
CA GLY A 88 -9.29 -8.70 16.07
C GLY A 88 -9.79 -10.14 15.96
N LYS A 89 -10.13 -10.57 14.74
CA LYS A 89 -10.53 -11.95 14.49
C LYS A 89 -9.37 -12.86 14.88
N SER A 90 -9.50 -13.57 15.99
CA SER A 90 -8.50 -14.54 16.42
C SER A 90 -8.47 -15.67 15.39
N VAL A 91 -7.30 -15.88 14.78
CA VAL A 91 -7.09 -17.00 13.83
C VAL A 91 -7.49 -18.33 14.47
N LYS A 92 -7.22 -18.51 15.77
CA LYS A 92 -7.64 -19.71 16.52
C LYS A 92 -9.16 -19.89 16.59
N ARG A 93 -9.94 -18.83 16.80
CA ARG A 93 -11.42 -18.92 16.79
C ARG A 93 -11.96 -19.12 15.37
N ALA A 94 -11.40 -18.42 14.39
CA ALA A 94 -11.79 -18.56 12.99
C ALA A 94 -11.49 -19.98 12.43
N MET A 95 -10.46 -20.66 12.95
CA MET A 95 -10.17 -22.06 12.62
C MET A 95 -11.10 -23.05 13.32
N GLN A 96 -11.67 -22.69 14.47
CA GLN A 96 -12.64 -23.52 15.20
C GLN A 96 -14.06 -23.43 14.64
N GLU A 97 -14.42 -22.28 14.03
CA GLU A 97 -15.75 -22.03 13.46
C GLU A 97 -15.93 -22.53 12.02
N ARG A 98 -14.85 -22.89 11.32
CA ARG A 98 -14.93 -23.40 9.96
C ARG A 98 -14.94 -24.92 9.99
N GLY A 99 -15.99 -25.52 9.45
CA GLY A 99 -15.95 -26.92 9.01
C GLY A 99 -14.78 -27.12 8.04
N SER A 100 -14.34 -28.38 7.88
CA SER A 100 -13.28 -28.77 6.94
C SER A 100 -13.47 -28.04 5.62
N ILE A 101 -12.63 -27.03 5.35
CA ILE A 101 -12.71 -26.29 4.11
C ILE A 101 -12.01 -27.16 3.08
N ASP A 102 -12.72 -27.50 2.02
CA ASP A 102 -12.15 -28.28 0.93
C ASP A 102 -11.07 -27.43 0.24
N ILE A 103 -9.83 -27.86 0.36
CA ILE A 103 -8.66 -27.12 -0.15
C ILE A 103 -8.73 -27.09 -1.67
N GLU A 104 -9.22 -28.17 -2.26
CA GLU A 104 -9.47 -28.34 -3.68
C GLU A 104 -10.53 -27.33 -4.18
N GLU A 105 -11.60 -27.11 -3.42
CA GLU A 105 -12.62 -26.10 -3.75
C GLU A 105 -12.03 -24.68 -3.76
N ILE A 106 -11.19 -24.34 -2.77
CA ILE A 106 -10.49 -23.05 -2.74
C ILE A 106 -9.57 -22.91 -3.96
N HIS A 107 -8.78 -23.93 -4.27
CA HIS A 107 -7.85 -23.91 -5.38
C HIS A 107 -8.58 -23.72 -6.71
N GLU A 108 -9.74 -24.35 -6.89
CA GLU A 108 -10.52 -24.22 -8.11
C GLU A 108 -11.12 -22.81 -8.25
N LEU A 109 -11.65 -22.24 -7.17
CA LEU A 109 -12.14 -20.85 -7.16
C LEU A 109 -11.03 -19.85 -7.51
N LEU A 110 -9.83 -20.03 -6.96
CA LEU A 110 -8.68 -19.16 -7.26
C LEU A 110 -8.23 -19.27 -8.71
N ARG A 111 -8.26 -20.47 -9.31
CA ARG A 111 -7.95 -20.68 -10.74
C ARG A 111 -8.94 -19.98 -11.67
N GLN A 112 -10.19 -19.80 -11.24
CA GLN A 112 -11.23 -19.14 -12.04
C GLN A 112 -11.14 -17.61 -12.03
N GLN A 113 -10.45 -16.99 -11.07
CA GLN A 113 -10.40 -15.53 -10.94
C GLN A 113 -9.67 -14.81 -12.09
N PHE A 114 -8.80 -15.51 -12.82
CA PHE A 114 -7.94 -14.90 -13.84
C PHE A 114 -7.97 -15.66 -15.17
N PRO A 115 -9.13 -15.69 -15.86
CA PRO A 115 -9.30 -16.47 -17.09
C PRO A 115 -8.40 -15.97 -18.24
N ASP A 116 -8.15 -14.67 -18.31
CA ASP A 116 -7.27 -14.09 -19.34
C ASP A 116 -5.81 -14.45 -19.11
N LEU A 117 -5.36 -14.49 -17.85
CA LEU A 117 -4.01 -14.93 -17.51
C LEU A 117 -3.81 -16.41 -17.86
N LYS A 118 -4.79 -17.26 -17.54
CA LYS A 118 -4.76 -18.69 -17.91
C LYS A 118 -4.59 -18.86 -19.42
N ARG A 119 -5.39 -18.14 -20.21
CA ARG A 119 -5.31 -18.16 -21.68
C ARG A 119 -3.95 -17.69 -22.18
N LEU A 120 -3.40 -16.62 -21.61
CA LEU A 120 -2.07 -16.12 -21.96
C LEU A 120 -0.97 -17.14 -21.65
N MET A 121 -1.06 -17.84 -20.52
CA MET A 121 -0.10 -18.88 -20.15
C MET A 121 -0.19 -20.07 -21.10
N GLU A 122 -1.40 -20.51 -21.46
CA GLU A 122 -1.63 -21.58 -22.44
C GLU A 122 -1.14 -21.21 -23.84
N CYS A 123 -1.31 -19.95 -24.28
CA CYS A 123 -0.77 -19.47 -25.55
C CYS A 123 0.76 -19.41 -25.57
N LYS A 124 1.40 -19.04 -24.45
CA LYS A 124 2.87 -18.96 -24.36
C LYS A 124 3.54 -20.33 -24.25
N PHE A 125 2.83 -21.30 -23.69
CA PHE A 125 3.32 -22.65 -23.42
C PHE A 125 2.40 -23.68 -24.04
N PRO A 126 2.44 -23.86 -25.38
CA PRO A 126 1.73 -24.95 -26.03
C PRO A 126 2.22 -26.30 -25.47
N GLU A 127 1.34 -27.30 -25.42
CA GLU A 127 1.55 -28.65 -24.85
C GLU A 127 1.44 -28.78 -23.32
N GLY A 128 0.88 -27.80 -22.61
CA GLY A 128 0.67 -27.92 -21.15
C GLY A 128 1.96 -27.92 -20.35
N SER A 129 3.09 -27.49 -20.97
CA SER A 129 4.39 -27.40 -20.30
C SER A 129 4.38 -26.43 -19.12
N TYR A 130 3.42 -25.49 -19.08
CA TYR A 130 3.22 -24.59 -17.95
C TYR A 130 2.92 -25.33 -16.64
N GLN A 131 2.09 -26.37 -16.68
CA GLN A 131 1.79 -27.18 -15.48
C GLN A 131 3.04 -27.92 -14.99
N LYS A 132 3.83 -28.47 -15.93
CA LYS A 132 5.13 -29.10 -15.63
C LYS A 132 6.16 -28.13 -15.07
N GLN A 133 6.24 -26.89 -15.57
CA GLN A 133 7.18 -25.87 -15.07
C GLN A 133 6.83 -25.37 -13.68
N LEU A 134 5.55 -25.36 -13.31
CA LEU A 134 5.11 -24.97 -11.97
C LEU A 134 5.15 -26.09 -10.94
N ASN A 135 5.48 -27.33 -11.35
CA ASN A 135 5.37 -28.53 -10.52
C ASN A 135 3.98 -28.65 -9.85
N LEU A 136 2.93 -28.30 -10.59
CA LEU A 136 1.53 -28.43 -10.17
C LEU A 136 1.00 -29.85 -10.40
#